data_AF-A0A6B3CMM5-F1
#
_entry.id   AF-A0A6B3CMM5-F1
#
_cell.length_a   1.000
_cell.length_b   1.000
_cell.length_c   1.000
_cell.angle_alpha   90.00
_cell.angle_beta   90.00
_cell.angle_gamma   90.00
#
_symmetry.space_group_name_H-M   'P 1'
#
loop_
_entity.id
_entity.type
_entity.pdbx_description
1 polymer ?
#
loop_
_entity_poly.entity_id
_entity_poly.type
_entity_poly.pdbx_seq_one_letter_code
_entity_poly.pdbx_strand_id
1 'polypeptide(L)'
;LLLSRYDVFLLDEPTNDLDLDGLDRLERFVTGLRAGTVVVSHDREFLTRTVTKVLELDLAQRQINLYGGGYEAYLEERAVARRHARDDYEEYAD
;
A
#
# COMPACT_ATOMS: atom_id res chain seq x y z
N LEU A 1 20.59 10.44 -16.69
CA LEU A 1 19.37 10.32 -15.86
C LEU A 1 19.58 9.56 -14.54
N LEU A 2 20.60 8.70 -14.40
CA LEU A 2 20.88 7.92 -13.16
C LEU A 2 21.64 8.67 -12.03
N LEU A 3 22.03 9.93 -12.23
CA LEU A 3 22.80 10.73 -11.26
C LEU A 3 21.98 11.83 -10.57
N SER A 4 20.68 11.89 -10.82
CA SER A 4 19.79 12.88 -10.21
C SER A 4 19.22 12.28 -8.93
N ARG A 5 19.66 12.79 -7.79
CA ARG A 5 19.10 12.44 -6.48
C ARG A 5 17.74 13.14 -6.37
N TYR A 6 16.67 12.41 -6.62
CA TYR A 6 15.31 12.93 -6.47
C TYR A 6 14.92 12.95 -4.98
N ASP A 7 14.21 14.00 -4.57
CA ASP A 7 13.67 14.13 -3.22
C ASP A 7 12.41 13.28 -3.02
N VAL A 8 11.72 12.95 -4.12
CA VAL A 8 10.49 12.15 -4.14
C VAL A 8 10.47 11.18 -5.33
N PHE A 9 9.96 9.96 -5.11
CA PHE A 9 9.71 8.95 -6.12
C PHE A 9 8.21 8.62 -6.17
N LEU A 10 7.65 8.56 -7.38
CA LEU A 10 6.28 8.12 -7.64
C LEU A 10 6.37 6.92 -8.58
N LEU A 11 6.01 5.74 -8.08
CA LEU A 11 6.09 4.48 -8.83
C LEU A 11 4.68 3.95 -9.03
N ASP A 12 4.25 3.87 -10.28
CA ASP A 12 2.93 3.35 -10.66
C ASP A 12 3.09 1.99 -11.35
N GLU A 13 2.54 0.94 -10.74
CA GLU A 13 2.68 -0.47 -11.11
C GLU A 13 4.12 -0.89 -11.48
N PRO A 14 5.12 -0.62 -10.62
CA PRO A 14 6.52 -0.89 -10.95
C PRO A 14 6.87 -2.38 -10.99
N THR A 15 5.98 -3.23 -10.49
CA THR A 15 6.13 -4.69 -10.47
C THR A 15 5.77 -5.34 -11.82
N ASN A 16 5.17 -4.58 -12.75
CA ASN A 16 4.74 -5.12 -14.02
C ASN A 16 5.94 -5.57 -14.89
N ASP A 17 5.75 -6.68 -15.60
CA ASP A 17 6.76 -7.28 -16.50
C ASP A 17 8.09 -7.69 -15.82
N LEU A 18 8.15 -7.75 -14.48
CA LEU A 18 9.33 -8.22 -13.74
C LEU A 18 9.25 -9.72 -13.45
N ASP A 19 10.39 -10.40 -13.57
CA ASP A 19 10.61 -11.72 -13.00
C ASP A 19 10.95 -11.62 -11.49
N LEU A 20 11.12 -12.77 -10.82
CA LEU A 20 11.40 -12.80 -9.38
C LEU A 20 12.70 -12.07 -9.02
N ASP A 21 13.73 -12.17 -9.87
CA ASP A 21 15.01 -11.48 -9.66
C ASP A 21 14.84 -9.95 -9.82
N GLY A 22 14.03 -9.52 -10.78
CA GLY A 22 13.64 -8.13 -11.00
C GLY A 22 12.87 -7.57 -9.81
N LEU A 23 11.92 -8.35 -9.28
CA LEU A 23 11.13 -7.98 -8.10
C LEU A 23 12.03 -7.79 -6.87
N ASP A 24 12.94 -8.73 -6.59
CA ASP A 24 13.90 -8.64 -5.48
C ASP A 24 14.84 -7.42 -5.61
N ARG A 25 15.26 -7.07 -6.84
CA ARG A 25 16.01 -5.83 -7.09
C ARG A 25 15.18 -4.59 -6.83
N LEU A 26 13.92 -4.58 -7.25
CA LEU A 26 13.01 -3.46 -7.01
C LEU A 26 12.72 -3.28 -5.52
N GLU A 27 12.48 -4.37 -4.78
CA GLU A 27 12.30 -4.34 -3.32
C GLU A 27 13.50 -3.70 -2.62
N ARG A 28 14.72 -4.15 -2.94
CA ARG A 28 15.96 -3.54 -2.40
C ARG A 28 16.13 -2.08 -2.80
N PHE A 29 15.74 -1.73 -4.03
CA PHE A 29 15.78 -0.35 -4.48
C PHE A 29 14.86 0.53 -3.64
N VAL A 30 13.58 0.17 -3.53
CA VAL A 30 12.55 0.95 -2.81
C VAL A 30 12.89 1.06 -1.32
N THR A 31 13.27 -0.03 -0.66
CA THR A 31 13.66 -0.03 0.75
C THR A 31 14.96 0.74 1.02
N GLY A 32 15.84 0.85 0.02
CA GLY A 32 17.08 1.63 0.09
C GLY A 32 16.92 3.13 -0.16
N LEU A 33 15.76 3.59 -0.63
CA LEU A 33 15.52 5.01 -0.92
C LEU A 33 15.50 5.84 0.37
N ARG A 34 16.28 6.92 0.37
CA ARG A 34 16.27 7.94 1.44
C ARG A 34 15.41 9.17 1.06
N ALA A 35 14.39 8.94 0.25
CA ALA A 35 13.51 9.94 -0.34
C ALA A 35 12.05 9.56 -0.04
N GLY A 36 11.13 10.53 -0.12
CA GLY A 36 9.71 10.22 0.00
C GLY A 36 9.27 9.37 -1.19
N THR A 37 8.65 8.21 -0.95
CA THR A 37 8.28 7.30 -2.03
C THR A 37 6.80 6.96 -1.93
N VAL A 38 6.07 7.16 -3.03
CA VAL A 38 4.70 6.68 -3.20
C VAL A 38 4.74 5.56 -4.23
N VAL A 39 4.15 4.44 -3.86
CA VAL A 39 4.07 3.23 -4.69
C VAL A 39 2.62 2.86 -4.85
N VAL A 40 2.20 2.62 -6.10
CA VAL A 40 0.93 2.00 -6.45
C VAL A 40 1.26 0.63 -7.05
N SER A 41 0.71 -0.43 -6.48
CA SER A 41 0.87 -1.79 -7.00
C SER A 41 -0.30 -2.66 -6.56
N HIS A 42 -0.62 -3.68 -7.35
CA HIS A 42 -1.53 -4.75 -6.94
C HIS A 42 -0.82 -5.94 -6.28
N ASP A 43 0.52 -5.96 -6.27
CA ASP A 43 1.32 -7.01 -5.63
C ASP A 43 1.36 -6.82 -4.11
N ARG A 44 0.70 -7.71 -3.39
CA ARG A 44 0.56 -7.64 -1.92
C ARG A 44 1.86 -7.96 -1.20
N GLU A 45 2.65 -8.88 -1.74
CA GLU A 45 3.89 -9.31 -1.08
C GLU A 45 4.95 -8.21 -1.19
N PHE A 46 5.07 -7.62 -2.38
CA PHE A 46 5.89 -6.45 -2.61
C PHE A 46 5.50 -5.28 -1.70
N LEU A 47 4.21 -4.94 -1.63
CA LEU A 47 3.73 -3.86 -0.75
C LEU A 47 4.03 -4.16 0.72
N THR A 48 3.80 -5.39 1.17
CA THR A 48 4.09 -5.82 2.56
C THR A 48 5.54 -5.59 2.94
N ARG A 49 6.48 -5.87 2.03
CA ARG A 49 7.91 -5.75 2.29
C ARG A 49 8.46 -4.33 2.15
N THR A 50 7.77 -3.46 1.42
CA THR A 50 8.33 -2.17 1.00
C THR A 50 7.64 -0.95 1.61
N VAL A 51 6.35 -1.00 1.94
CA VAL A 51 5.59 0.17 2.39
C VAL A 51 5.52 0.26 3.92
N THR A 52 5.59 1.49 4.42
CA THR A 52 5.47 1.76 5.87
C THR A 52 4.11 2.34 6.27
N LYS A 53 3.35 2.80 5.28
CA LYS A 53 2.00 3.33 5.40
C LYS A 53 1.19 2.95 4.17
N VAL A 54 -0.11 2.80 4.34
CA VAL A 54 -1.04 2.54 3.24
C VAL A 54 -2.03 3.68 3.14
N LEU A 55 -2.15 4.25 1.93
CA LEU A 55 -3.19 5.21 1.61
C LEU A 55 -4.34 4.47 0.93
N GLU A 56 -5.46 4.32 1.62
CA GLU A 56 -6.68 3.73 1.06
C GLU A 56 -7.53 4.82 0.41
N LEU A 57 -8.02 4.52 -0.79
CA LEU A 57 -8.98 5.36 -1.51
C LEU A 57 -10.36 4.70 -1.42
N ASP A 58 -11.19 5.14 -0.48
CA ASP A 58 -12.59 4.71 -0.41
C ASP A 58 -13.42 5.58 -1.36
N LEU A 59 -13.63 5.07 -2.57
CA LEU A 59 -14.43 5.74 -3.60
C LEU A 59 -15.94 5.75 -3.28
N ALA A 60 -16.43 4.81 -2.47
CA ALA A 60 -17.84 4.74 -2.11
C ALA A 60 -18.18 5.86 -1.11
N GLN A 61 -17.33 6.05 -0.10
CA GLN A 61 -17.48 7.10 0.91
C GLN A 61 -16.83 8.44 0.49
N ARG A 62 -16.08 8.45 -0.62
CA ARG A 62 -15.27 9.60 -1.09
C ARG A 62 -14.28 10.07 -0.01
N GLN A 63 -13.67 9.12 0.67
CA GLN A 63 -12.73 9.35 1.76
C GLN A 63 -11.35 8.80 1.40
N ILE A 64 -10.33 9.42 1.99
CA ILE A 64 -8.95 8.98 1.88
C ILE A 64 -8.46 8.72 3.30
N ASN A 65 -8.09 7.47 3.57
CA ASN A 65 -7.63 7.02 4.88
C ASN A 65 -6.16 6.65 4.82
N LEU A 66 -5.37 7.10 5.80
CA LEU A 66 -3.96 6.78 5.91
C LEU A 66 -3.74 5.85 7.11
N TYR A 67 -3.30 4.64 6.82
CA TYR A 67 -2.98 3.62 7.80
C TYR A 67 -1.47 3.55 8.02
N GLY A 68 -1.06 3.56 9.28
CA GLY A 68 0.35 3.35 9.67
C GLY A 68 0.68 1.88 9.89
N GLY A 69 1.97 1.56 10.05
CA GLY A 69 2.39 0.20 10.40
C GLY A 69 2.55 -0.76 9.21
N GLY A 70 2.56 -0.23 7.98
CA GLY A 70 2.74 -1.02 6.77
C GLY A 70 1.46 -1.70 6.29
N TYR A 71 1.62 -2.65 5.37
CA TYR A 71 0.49 -3.28 4.70
C TYR A 71 -0.27 -4.27 5.60
N GLU A 72 0.43 -5.00 6.47
CA GLU A 72 -0.19 -5.99 7.37
C GLU A 72 -1.14 -5.32 8.38
N ALA A 73 -0.69 -4.25 9.03
CA ALA A 73 -1.51 -3.46 9.95
C ALA A 73 -2.77 -2.92 9.25
N TYR A 74 -2.63 -2.44 8.00
CA TYR A 74 -3.77 -2.02 7.20
C TYR A 74 -4.78 -3.15 6.96
N LEU A 75 -4.33 -4.37 6.65
CA LEU A 75 -5.23 -5.51 6.45
C LEU A 75 -6.00 -5.86 7.73
N GLU A 76 -5.35 -5.80 8.88
CA GLU A 76 -5.97 -6.04 10.19
C GLU A 76 -7.03 -4.98 10.51
N GLU A 77 -6.67 -3.69 10.40
CA GLU A 77 -7.59 -2.57 10.65
C GLU A 77 -8.80 -2.62 9.70
N ARG A 78 -8.58 -2.90 8.42
CA ARG A 78 -9.65 -3.03 7.43
C ARG A 78 -10.56 -4.23 7.71
N ALA A 79 -10.02 -5.34 8.23
CA ALA A 79 -10.82 -6.50 8.62
C ALA A 79 -11.70 -6.19 9.86
N VAL A 80 -11.18 -5.42 10.80
CA VAL A 80 -11.94 -4.93 11.96
C VAL A 80 -13.06 -3.99 11.51
N ALA A 81 -12.75 -2.98 10.68
CA ALA A 81 -13.74 -2.05 10.16
C ALA A 81 -14.87 -2.74 9.39
N ARG A 82 -14.55 -3.75 8.56
CA ARG A 82 -15.57 -4.55 7.85
C ARG A 82 -16.46 -5.36 8.78
N ARG A 83 -15.93 -5.89 9.89
CA ARG A 83 -16.74 -6.61 10.87
C ARG A 83 -17.73 -5.68 11.55
N HIS A 84 -17.26 -4.54 12.05
CA HIS A 84 -18.14 -3.53 12.65
C HIS A 84 -19.23 -3.05 11.70
N ALA A 85 -18.88 -2.72 10.45
CA ALA A 85 -19.87 -2.32 9.46
C ALA A 85 -20.94 -3.38 9.23
N ARG A 86 -20.56 -4.66 9.22
CA ARG A 86 -21.50 -5.77 9.05
C ARG A 86 -22.41 -5.93 10.28
N ASP A 87 -21.84 -5.89 11.47
CA ASP A 87 -22.60 -6.04 12.72
C ASP A 87 -23.64 -4.91 12.85
N ASP A 88 -23.27 -3.67 12.51
CA ASP A 88 -24.20 -2.53 12.48
C ASP A 88 -25.36 -2.80 11.50
N TYR A 89 -25.09 -3.28 10.28
CA TYR A 89 -26.15 -3.60 9.31
C TYR A 89 -27.08 -4.72 9.79
N GLU A 90 -26.56 -5.72 10.49
CA GLU A 90 -27.38 -6.81 11.06
C GLU A 90 -28.27 -6.28 12.20
N GLU A 91 -27.77 -5.37 13.05
CA GLU A 91 -28.56 -4.73 14.12
C GLU A 91 -29.70 -3.84 13.60
N TYR A 92 -29.52 -3.14 12.47
CA TYR A 92 -30.57 -2.33 11.84
C TYR A 92 -31.58 -3.15 11.00
N ALA A 93 -31.31 -4.43 10.77
CA ALA A 93 -32.17 -5.31 9.97
C ALA A 93 -33.21 -6.09 10.79
N ASP A 94 -33.10 -6.06 12.13
CA ASP A 94 -34.09 -6.56 13.11
C ASP A 94 -35.04 -5.44 13.59
#